data_AF-A0A535EW29-F1
#
_entry.id   AF-A0A535EW29-F1
#
_cell.length_a   1.000
_cell.length_b   1.000
_cell.length_c   1.000
_cell.angle_alpha   90.00
_cell.angle_beta   90.00
_cell.angle_gamma   90.00
#
_symmetry.space_group_name_H-M   'P 1'
#
loop_
_entity.id
_entity.type
_entity.pdbx_description
1 polymer ?
#
loop_
_entity_poly.entity_id
_entity_poly.type
_entity_poly.pdbx_seq_one_letter_code
_entity_poly.pdbx_strand_id
1 'polypeptide(L)'
;MLTRKGQRAPSPEISRQTKLNALDMCAMGYTNAHVANVFGISKRTIQRARRKLRIYGDVEGGRRRSGPKPQFRAETLDVMPLKRC
;
A
#
# COMPACT_ATOMS: atom_id res chain seq x y z
N MET A 1 14.97 -15.48 30.92
CA MET A 1 13.96 -14.56 30.35
C MET A 1 13.87 -14.80 28.84
N LEU A 2 12.91 -15.60 28.39
CA LEU A 2 12.69 -15.87 26.97
C LEU A 2 11.98 -14.64 26.35
N THR A 3 12.70 -13.83 25.58
CA THR A 3 12.08 -12.79 24.77
C THR A 3 11.20 -13.46 23.72
N ARG A 4 9.88 -13.22 23.78
CA ARG A 4 8.95 -13.73 22.77
C ARG A 4 9.38 -13.18 21.40
N LYS A 5 9.98 -14.03 20.55
CA LYS A 5 10.22 -13.72 19.13
C LYS A 5 8.86 -13.36 18.52
N GLY A 6 8.63 -12.09 18.17
CA GLY A 6 7.45 -11.76 17.37
C GLY A 6 6.86 -10.36 17.52
N GLN A 7 7.26 -9.56 18.50
CA GLN A 7 6.71 -8.20 18.65
C GLN A 7 7.73 -7.17 18.18
N ARG A 8 7.76 -6.90 16.86
CA ARG A 8 8.43 -5.70 16.34
C ARG A 8 7.47 -4.52 16.53
N ALA A 9 7.93 -3.49 17.21
CA ALA A 9 7.22 -2.22 17.29
C ALA A 9 6.87 -1.73 15.87
N PRO A 10 5.71 -1.08 15.68
CA PRO A 10 5.36 -0.51 14.39
C PRO A 10 6.47 0.45 13.97
N SER A 11 7.07 0.22 12.81
CA SER A 11 8.05 1.17 12.26
C SER A 11 7.35 2.51 12.05
N PRO A 12 8.00 3.64 12.34
CA PRO A 12 7.41 4.96 12.11
C PRO A 12 6.92 5.08 10.67
N GLU A 13 5.72 5.61 10.49
CA GLU A 13 5.17 5.82 9.15
C GLU A 13 6.00 6.86 8.41
N ILE A 14 6.56 6.45 7.27
CA ILE A 14 7.34 7.33 6.40
C ILE A 14 6.36 8.28 5.71
N SER A 15 6.59 9.58 5.91
CA SER A 15 5.74 10.64 5.34
C SER A 15 5.66 10.55 3.80
N ARG A 16 4.54 11.02 3.24
CA ARG A 16 4.35 11.12 1.79
C ARG A 16 5.45 11.96 1.13
N GLN A 17 5.78 13.09 1.74
CA GLN A 17 6.75 14.04 1.23
C GLN A 17 8.15 13.44 1.17
N THR A 18 8.56 12.68 2.19
CA THR A 18 9.85 11.97 2.17
C THR A 18 9.95 11.00 1.00
N LYS A 19 8.85 10.31 0.63
CA LYS A 19 8.85 9.39 -0.52
C LYS A 19 8.95 10.14 -1.86
N LEU A 20 8.30 11.30 -1.99
CA LEU A 20 8.39 12.15 -3.17
C LEU A 20 9.81 12.67 -3.36
N ASN A 21 10.37 13.32 -2.34
CA ASN A 21 11.74 13.84 -2.37
C ASN A 21 12.76 12.75 -2.70
N ALA A 22 12.58 11.54 -2.17
CA ALA A 22 13.42 10.40 -2.49
C ALA A 22 13.33 9.98 -3.97
N LEU A 23 12.14 10.03 -4.57
CA LEU A 23 11.96 9.73 -5.99
C LEU A 23 12.54 10.84 -6.88
N ASP A 24 12.43 12.10 -6.47
CA ASP A 24 13.01 13.23 -7.20
C ASP A 24 14.54 13.13 -7.24
N MET A 25 15.19 12.82 -6.11
CA MET A 25 16.63 12.53 -6.11
C MET A 25 16.99 11.33 -7.00
N CYS A 26 16.17 10.28 -7.02
CA CYS A 26 16.41 9.19 -7.96
C CYS A 26 16.27 9.63 -9.43
N ALA A 27 15.36 10.57 -9.74
CA ALA A 27 15.19 11.11 -11.09
C ALA A 27 16.40 11.99 -11.50
N MET A 28 17.06 12.63 -10.54
CA MET A 28 18.33 13.34 -10.75
C MET A 28 19.53 12.41 -11.00
N GLY A 29 19.34 11.09 -10.97
CA GLY A 29 20.39 10.09 -11.25
C GLY A 29 21.08 9.52 -10.01
N TYR A 30 20.69 9.93 -8.80
CA TYR A 30 21.27 9.35 -7.58
C TYR A 30 20.85 7.89 -7.41
N THR A 31 21.81 7.06 -6.96
CA THR A 31 21.53 5.64 -6.73
C THR A 31 20.57 5.43 -5.56
N ASN A 32 19.74 4.40 -5.63
CA ASN A 32 18.82 4.05 -4.55
C ASN A 32 19.53 3.81 -3.21
N ALA A 33 20.81 3.40 -3.23
CA ALA A 33 21.59 3.20 -2.01
C ALA A 33 21.96 4.53 -1.36
N HIS A 34 22.36 5.51 -2.16
CA HIS A 34 22.63 6.85 -1.68
C HIS A 34 21.35 7.51 -1.13
N VAL A 35 20.25 7.47 -1.89
CA VAL A 35 18.95 8.03 -1.47
C VAL A 35 18.44 7.39 -0.17
N ALA A 36 18.59 6.08 -0.03
CA ALA A 36 18.21 5.36 1.20
C ALA A 36 18.97 5.89 2.43
N ASN A 37 20.26 6.15 2.29
CA ASN A 37 21.09 6.68 3.37
C ASN A 37 20.72 8.11 3.71
N VAL A 38 20.48 8.97 2.72
CA VAL A 38 20.14 10.39 2.91
C VAL A 38 18.81 10.55 3.66
N PHE A 39 17.78 9.79 3.27
CA PHE A 39 16.45 9.91 3.87
C PHE A 39 16.19 8.95 5.04
N GLY A 40 17.15 8.08 5.38
CA GLY A 40 16.97 7.07 6.43
C GLY A 40 15.87 6.04 6.12
N ILE A 41 15.61 5.76 4.84
CA ILE A 41 14.56 4.82 4.41
C ILE A 41 15.15 3.60 3.72
N SER A 42 14.47 2.45 3.80
CA SER A 42 14.93 1.25 3.11
C SER A 42 14.89 1.40 1.59
N LYS A 43 15.84 0.79 0.87
CA LYS A 43 15.82 0.68 -0.60
C LYS A 43 14.50 0.11 -1.12
N ARG A 44 13.91 -0.84 -0.38
CA ARG A 44 12.62 -1.47 -0.69
C ARG A 44 11.46 -0.48 -0.61
N THR A 45 11.53 0.50 0.29
CA THR A 45 10.54 1.59 0.38
C THR A 45 10.55 2.42 -0.91
N ILE A 46 11.74 2.82 -1.39
CA ILE A 46 11.92 3.58 -2.63
C ILE A 46 11.37 2.79 -3.84
N GLN A 47 11.70 1.50 -3.93
CA GLN A 47 11.17 0.62 -4.99
C GLN A 47 9.64 0.50 -4.96
N ARG A 48 9.05 0.34 -3.75
CA ARG A 48 7.58 0.29 -3.60
C ARG A 48 6.92 1.61 -3.98
N ALA A 49 7.50 2.73 -3.54
CA ALA A 49 7.05 4.07 -3.89
C ALA A 49 7.02 4.27 -5.42
N ARG A 50 8.12 3.92 -6.11
CA ARG A 50 8.22 3.98 -7.57
C ARG A 50 7.18 3.09 -8.26
N ARG A 51 7.00 1.86 -7.77
CA ARG A 51 5.98 0.93 -8.29
C ARG A 51 4.57 1.50 -8.12
N LYS A 52 4.25 2.07 -6.97
CA LYS A 52 2.92 2.66 -6.70
C LYS A 52 2.66 3.87 -7.59
N LEU A 53 3.65 4.76 -7.74
CA LEU A 53 3.56 5.90 -8.64
C LEU A 53 3.26 5.44 -10.07
N ARG A 54 3.95 4.39 -10.56
CA ARG A 54 3.72 3.83 -11.91
C ARG A 54 2.33 3.21 -12.08
N ILE A 55 1.81 2.51 -11.08
CA ILE A 55 0.54 1.76 -11.18
C ILE A 55 -0.68 2.65 -10.91
N TYR A 56 -0.57 3.56 -9.94
CA TYR A 56 -1.70 4.31 -9.39
C TYR A 56 -1.61 5.82 -9.62
N GLY A 57 -0.49 6.34 -10.15
CA GLY A 57 -0.25 7.77 -10.29
C GLY A 57 0.11 8.48 -8.98
N ASP A 58 0.19 7.76 -7.85
CA ASP A 58 0.56 8.33 -6.55
C ASP A 58 1.40 7.36 -5.71
N VAL A 59 2.21 7.91 -4.81
CA VAL A 59 3.21 7.20 -4.01
C VAL A 59 2.59 6.40 -2.86
N GLU A 60 1.42 6.81 -2.39
CA GLU A 60 0.66 6.10 -1.37
C GLU A 60 -0.14 4.94 -1.96
N GLY A 61 -0.40 5.01 -3.27
CA GLY A 61 -1.22 4.07 -4.02
C GLY A 61 -2.71 4.42 -3.94
N GLY A 62 -3.48 3.99 -4.93
CA GLY A 62 -4.92 4.18 -4.92
C GLY A 62 -5.56 3.29 -3.86
N ARG A 63 -6.32 3.89 -2.92
CA ARG A 63 -7.33 3.11 -2.19
C ARG A 63 -8.29 2.56 -3.24
N ARG A 64 -8.37 1.23 -3.39
CA ARG A 64 -9.56 0.64 -4.03
C ARG A 64 -10.75 1.19 -3.23
N ARG A 65 -11.63 1.94 -3.89
CA ARG A 65 -12.91 2.33 -3.30
C ARG A 65 -13.70 1.03 -3.16
N SER A 66 -13.53 0.34 -2.03
CA SER A 66 -14.42 -0.73 -1.65
C SER A 66 -15.78 -0.06 -1.46
N GLY A 67 -16.69 -0.26 -2.40
CA GLY A 67 -18.08 0.15 -2.22
C GLY A 67 -18.65 -0.46 -0.93
N PRO A 68 -19.75 0.08 -0.41
CA PRO A 68 -20.44 -0.55 0.71
C PRO A 68 -20.67 -2.03 0.42
N LYS A 69 -20.39 -2.90 1.40
CA LYS A 69 -20.68 -4.33 1.27
C LYS A 69 -22.19 -4.46 0.99
N PRO A 70 -22.62 -5.19 -0.05
CA PRO A 70 -24.04 -5.42 -0.30
C PRO A 70 -24.63 -6.11 0.94
N GLN A 71 -25.66 -5.50 1.52
CA GLN A 71 -26.43 -6.12 2.59
C GLN A 71 -27.49 -7.00 1.91
N PHE A 72 -27.22 -8.31 1.82
CA PHE A 72 -28.25 -9.26 1.42
C PHE A 72 -29.29 -9.35 2.55
N ARG A 73 -30.41 -8.65 2.39
CA ARG A 73 -31.56 -8.80 3.29
C ARG A 73 -32.30 -10.10 2.94
N ALA A 74 -32.92 -10.73 3.93
CA ALA A 74 -33.68 -11.97 3.74
C ALA A 74 -34.78 -11.80 2.65
N GLU A 75 -35.40 -10.62 2.58
CA GLU A 75 -36.41 -10.25 1.58
C GLU A 75 -35.93 -10.30 0.12
N THR A 76 -34.61 -10.22 -0.12
CA THR A 76 -34.00 -10.21 -1.46
C THR A 76 -33.59 -11.61 -1.95
N LEU A 77 -33.75 -12.66 -1.14
CA LEU A 77 -33.36 -14.03 -1.50
C LEU A 77 -34.44 -14.80 -2.28
N ASP A 78 -35.68 -14.29 -2.30
CA ASP A 78 -36.85 -14.97 -2.89
C ASP A 78 -37.16 -14.57 -4.34
N VAL A 79 -36.16 -14.17 -5.13
CA VAL A 79 -36.38 -13.89 -6.56
C VAL A 79 -36.09 -15.16 -7.39
N MET A 80 -37.17 -15.91 -7.60
CA MET A 80 -37.39 -17.06 -8.50
C MET A 80 -36.87 -18.45 -8.07
N PRO A 81 -37.77 -19.42 -7.81
CA PRO A 81 -37.39 -20.83 -7.91
C PRO A 81 -37.12 -21.16 -9.39
N LEU A 82 -35.90 -21.62 -9.68
CA LEU A 82 -35.60 -22.31 -10.94
C LEU A 82 -36.56 -23.50 -11.05
N LYS A 83 -37.58 -23.40 -11.90
CA LYS A 83 -38.34 -24.57 -12.35
C LYS A 83 -37.33 -25.53 -12.97
N ARG A 84 -36.99 -26.60 -12.25
CA ARG A 84 -36.29 -27.74 -12.82
C ARG A 84 -37.31 -28.46 -13.70
N CYS A 85 -37.13 -28.34 -15.01
CA CYS A 85 -37.78 -29.20 -15.99
C CYS A 85 -37.27 -30.63 -15.85
#